data_AF-A0A6I3HEL8-F1
#
_entry.id   AF-A0A6I3HEL8-F1
#
_cell.length_a   1.000
_cell.length_b   1.000
_cell.length_c   1.000
_cell.angle_alpha   90.00
_cell.angle_beta   90.00
_cell.angle_gamma   90.00
#
_symmetry.space_group_name_H-M   'P 1'
#
loop_
_entity.id
_entity.type
_entity.pdbx_description
1 polymer ?
#
loop_
_entity_poly.entity_id
_entity_poly.type
_entity_poly.pdbx_seq_one_letter_code
_entity_poly.pdbx_strand_id
1 'polypeptide(L)'
;MTGSLRLELACTIGQVAGGVSRTLKRGRGDTLTGRVILALDKNAISKLAFQRDVVLVSGTNGKTTSTANLTAILQEYAHEGVSTSDSGANMPAGIAAALASKPRNRFAALEVDEMYLPQIFRQTKPKVVVLLNLSRDQLHRTGEVRKVSQLWHDTFATDEVSLVIDRDDPFLEYSAAQAGHVIRVSFGGRRHPDAATCPQCAAILDWSKGDYQCVCGLGAKLPDVRADKRLRGPQRNSTLIVEAARLMGAEINALEAQEITSHSPDRITDFEVKGRKIPTHLAKNPESWREALTQITQQSVILSVNARGIDGRDTSWLWDIDYSSLLGRQVICTGDRKLDVAYRLSVQGIDVALAQDFESAVAATSATEIQAIASYTAFQDLTAQALGISATQGGYA
;
A
#
# COMPACT_ATOMS: atom_id res chain seq x y z
N MET A 1 18.06 -34.43 -1.08
CA MET A 1 17.62 -34.78 0.29
C MET A 1 18.10 -33.78 1.35
N THR A 2 19.37 -33.36 1.36
CA THR A 2 19.91 -32.38 2.35
C THR A 2 19.24 -31.00 2.33
N GLY A 3 18.77 -30.55 1.16
CA GLY A 3 18.06 -29.26 1.01
C GLY A 3 16.68 -29.18 1.68
N SER A 4 15.97 -30.32 1.80
CA SER A 4 14.63 -30.39 2.44
C SER A 4 14.75 -30.36 3.96
N LEU A 5 15.65 -31.17 4.51
CA LEU A 5 15.91 -31.24 5.96
C LEU A 5 16.36 -29.90 6.53
N ARG A 6 17.24 -29.18 5.82
CA ARG A 6 17.68 -27.84 6.22
C ARG A 6 16.52 -26.84 6.26
N LEU A 7 15.64 -26.89 5.25
CA LEU A 7 14.49 -26.01 5.16
C LEU A 7 13.46 -26.32 6.26
N GLU A 8 13.14 -27.59 6.47
CA GLU A 8 12.22 -28.04 7.52
C GLU A 8 12.70 -27.62 8.92
N LEU A 9 14.00 -27.80 9.19
CA LEU A 9 14.62 -27.34 10.43
C LEU A 9 14.56 -25.81 10.55
N ALA A 10 14.88 -25.09 9.48
CA ALA A 10 14.83 -23.62 9.46
C ALA A 10 13.41 -23.09 9.75
N CYS A 11 12.40 -23.66 9.11
CA CYS A 11 10.99 -23.35 9.34
C CYS A 11 10.57 -23.65 10.78
N THR A 12 10.95 -24.82 11.31
CA THR A 12 10.61 -25.22 12.69
C THR A 12 11.23 -24.26 13.71
N ILE A 13 12.53 -23.98 13.62
CA ILE A 13 13.22 -23.06 14.53
C ILE A 13 12.63 -21.64 14.38
N GLY A 14 12.35 -21.20 13.15
CA GLY A 14 11.72 -19.91 12.90
C GLY A 14 10.33 -19.77 13.51
N GLN A 15 9.48 -20.79 13.39
CA GLN A 15 8.15 -20.80 13.99
C GLN A 15 8.22 -20.77 15.52
N VAL A 16 9.13 -21.53 16.13
CA VAL A 16 9.37 -21.50 17.58
C VAL A 16 9.82 -20.11 18.02
N ALA A 17 10.81 -19.51 17.34
CA ALA A 17 11.28 -18.17 17.66
C ALA A 17 10.17 -17.11 17.57
N GLY A 18 9.33 -17.18 16.52
CA GLY A 18 8.17 -16.29 16.38
C GLY A 18 7.13 -16.48 17.47
N GLY A 19 6.86 -17.74 17.85
CA GLY A 19 5.99 -18.08 18.97
C GLY A 19 6.45 -17.48 20.28
N VAL A 20 7.75 -17.59 20.59
CA VAL A 20 8.38 -16.99 21.78
C VAL A 20 8.31 -15.46 21.74
N SER A 21 8.53 -14.84 20.57
CA SER A 21 8.41 -13.39 20.45
C SER A 21 6.99 -12.88 20.73
N ARG A 22 5.96 -13.63 20.31
CA ARG A 22 4.55 -13.28 20.58
C ARG A 22 4.21 -13.42 22.05
N THR A 23 4.62 -14.51 22.71
CA THR A 23 4.37 -14.73 24.14
C THR A 23 5.06 -13.68 25.01
N LEU A 24 6.25 -13.21 24.60
CA LEU A 24 6.97 -12.13 25.28
C LEU A 24 6.45 -10.72 24.95
N LYS A 25 5.37 -10.58 24.16
CA LYS A 25 4.80 -9.29 23.70
C LYS A 25 5.81 -8.34 23.03
N ARG A 26 6.89 -8.88 22.43
CA ARG A 26 7.93 -8.08 21.75
C ARG A 26 7.61 -7.78 20.29
N GLY A 27 6.42 -8.14 19.80
CA GLY A 27 5.93 -7.90 18.44
C GLY A 27 5.04 -9.03 17.92
N ARG A 28 4.56 -8.92 16.66
CA ARG A 28 3.72 -9.96 16.01
C ARG A 28 4.46 -11.27 15.67
N GLY A 29 5.79 -11.29 15.77
CA GLY A 29 6.64 -12.49 15.64
C GLY A 29 7.06 -12.85 14.21
N ASP A 30 6.32 -12.41 13.18
CA ASP A 30 6.54 -12.84 11.79
C ASP A 30 7.91 -12.43 11.22
N THR A 31 8.35 -11.20 11.50
CA THR A 31 9.67 -10.73 11.06
C THR A 31 10.80 -11.55 11.68
N LEU A 32 10.65 -11.96 12.95
CA LEU A 32 11.66 -12.79 13.62
C LEU A 32 11.69 -14.19 13.03
N THR A 33 10.51 -14.81 12.83
CA THR A 33 10.39 -16.10 12.14
C THR A 33 11.12 -16.09 10.81
N GLY A 34 10.83 -15.10 9.97
CA GLY A 34 11.46 -14.93 8.67
C GLY A 34 12.97 -14.74 8.72
N ARG A 35 13.46 -13.89 9.63
CA ARG A 35 14.90 -13.65 9.80
C ARG A 35 15.64 -14.93 10.19
N VAL A 36 15.08 -15.72 11.10
CA VAL A 36 15.65 -17.00 11.51
C VAL A 36 15.67 -17.98 10.35
N ILE A 37 14.56 -18.12 9.61
CA ILE A 37 14.47 -18.98 8.42
C ILE A 37 15.56 -18.61 7.42
N LEU A 38 15.71 -17.33 7.07
CA LEU A 38 16.67 -16.86 6.07
C LEU A 38 18.13 -16.93 6.55
N ALA A 39 18.38 -16.77 7.85
CA ALA A 39 19.70 -16.96 8.42
C ALA A 39 20.14 -18.43 8.33
N LEU A 40 19.22 -19.36 8.59
CA LEU A 40 19.48 -20.80 8.53
C LEU A 40 19.48 -21.34 7.10
N ASP A 41 18.65 -20.79 6.20
CA ASP A 41 18.58 -21.20 4.80
C ASP A 41 18.32 -19.98 3.88
N LYS A 42 19.40 -19.47 3.27
CA LYS A 42 19.35 -18.28 2.38
C LYS A 42 18.46 -18.47 1.14
N ASN A 43 18.20 -19.72 0.75
CA ASN A 43 17.37 -20.07 -0.41
C ASN A 43 15.94 -20.47 -0.01
N ALA A 44 15.55 -20.25 1.25
CA ALA A 44 14.25 -20.68 1.76
C ALA A 44 13.07 -20.13 0.96
N ILE A 45 13.10 -18.85 0.53
CA ILE A 45 12.01 -18.26 -0.27
C ILE A 45 11.79 -19.06 -1.56
N SER A 46 12.86 -19.34 -2.30
CA SER A 46 12.77 -20.10 -3.55
C SER A 46 12.32 -21.53 -3.34
N LYS A 47 12.75 -22.19 -2.27
CA LYS A 47 12.31 -23.55 -1.95
C LYS A 47 10.84 -23.59 -1.50
N LEU A 48 10.40 -22.61 -0.71
CA LEU A 48 9.03 -22.52 -0.21
C LEU A 48 8.02 -22.02 -1.25
N ALA A 49 8.49 -21.33 -2.29
CA ALA A 49 7.69 -20.90 -3.44
C ALA A 49 7.66 -21.94 -4.57
N PHE A 50 8.54 -22.94 -4.54
CA PHE A 50 8.63 -23.96 -5.58
C PHE A 50 7.30 -24.72 -5.75
N GLN A 51 6.85 -24.87 -7.00
CA GLN A 51 5.57 -25.51 -7.37
C GLN A 51 4.32 -24.85 -6.78
N ARG A 52 4.40 -23.55 -6.42
CA ARG A 52 3.27 -22.77 -5.97
C ARG A 52 2.89 -21.71 -6.99
N ASP A 53 1.61 -21.38 -6.99
CA ASP A 53 1.04 -20.35 -7.83
C ASP A 53 1.16 -19.01 -7.08
N VAL A 54 2.26 -18.30 -7.33
CA VAL A 54 2.59 -17.06 -6.61
C VAL A 54 2.07 -15.83 -7.36
N VAL A 55 1.40 -14.93 -6.63
CA VAL A 55 1.10 -13.55 -7.06
C VAL A 55 1.86 -12.57 -6.18
N LEU A 56 2.56 -11.63 -6.80
CA LEU A 56 3.17 -10.51 -6.10
C LEU A 56 2.35 -9.24 -6.31
N VAL A 57 2.13 -8.48 -5.25
CA VAL A 57 1.44 -7.18 -5.30
C VAL A 57 2.41 -6.10 -4.83
N SER A 58 2.64 -5.09 -5.66
CA SER A 58 3.53 -3.98 -5.33
C SER A 58 2.98 -2.64 -5.82
N GLY A 59 3.55 -1.54 -5.32
CA GLY A 59 3.09 -0.18 -5.58
C GLY A 59 3.07 0.66 -4.31
N THR A 60 3.21 1.97 -4.44
CA THR A 60 3.46 2.87 -3.30
C THR A 60 2.36 2.77 -2.24
N ASN A 61 1.10 2.73 -2.68
CA ASN A 61 -0.08 2.68 -1.82
C ASN A 61 -0.98 1.47 -2.14
N GLY A 62 -1.75 1.02 -1.14
CA GLY A 62 -2.77 0.00 -1.32
C GLY A 62 -2.33 -1.46 -1.11
N LYS A 63 -1.03 -1.77 -1.13
CA LYS A 63 -0.47 -3.15 -1.05
C LYS A 63 -1.22 -4.09 -0.12
N THR A 64 -1.26 -3.80 1.20
CA THR A 64 -1.84 -4.73 2.18
C THR A 64 -3.33 -4.96 1.97
N THR A 65 -4.03 -3.89 1.59
CA THR A 65 -5.48 -3.92 1.35
C THR A 65 -5.78 -4.73 0.09
N SER A 66 -5.00 -4.52 -0.97
CA SER A 66 -5.07 -5.25 -2.23
C SER A 66 -4.70 -6.73 -2.09
N THR A 67 -3.64 -7.04 -1.31
CA THR A 67 -3.24 -8.44 -1.05
C THR A 67 -4.26 -9.17 -0.19
N ALA A 68 -4.88 -8.50 0.80
CA ALA A 68 -5.98 -9.06 1.57
C ALA A 68 -7.19 -9.33 0.68
N ASN A 69 -7.56 -8.38 -0.19
CA ASN A 69 -8.65 -8.55 -1.15
C ASN A 69 -8.37 -9.73 -2.11
N LEU A 70 -7.17 -9.80 -2.68
CA LEU A 70 -6.77 -10.92 -3.55
C LEU A 70 -6.86 -12.27 -2.82
N THR A 71 -6.45 -12.31 -1.56
CA THR A 71 -6.52 -13.52 -0.74
C THR A 71 -7.96 -13.98 -0.57
N ALA A 72 -8.88 -13.07 -0.24
CA ALA A 72 -10.29 -13.37 -0.08
C ALA A 72 -10.91 -13.86 -1.40
N ILE A 73 -10.65 -13.15 -2.51
CA ILE A 73 -11.15 -13.51 -3.84
C ILE A 73 -10.65 -14.89 -4.26
N LEU A 74 -9.36 -15.20 -4.10
CA LEU A 74 -8.84 -16.52 -4.49
C LEU A 74 -9.42 -17.64 -3.62
N GLN A 75 -9.65 -17.40 -2.33
CA GLN A 75 -10.30 -18.39 -1.47
C GLN A 75 -11.75 -18.65 -1.87
N GLU A 76 -12.47 -17.59 -2.22
CA GLU A 76 -13.89 -17.66 -2.57
C GLU A 76 -14.13 -18.20 -3.97
N TYR A 77 -13.44 -17.66 -4.98
CA TYR A 77 -13.70 -17.90 -6.40
C TYR A 77 -12.77 -18.92 -7.05
N ALA A 78 -11.65 -19.28 -6.41
CA ALA A 78 -10.79 -20.38 -6.86
C ALA A 78 -10.81 -21.59 -5.90
N HIS A 79 -11.57 -21.51 -4.79
CA HIS A 79 -11.79 -22.59 -3.81
C HIS A 79 -10.50 -23.23 -3.25
N GLU A 80 -9.45 -22.44 -3.07
CA GLU A 80 -8.11 -22.93 -2.73
C GLU A 80 -7.50 -22.18 -1.54
N GLY A 81 -6.60 -22.87 -0.82
CA GLY A 81 -5.84 -22.26 0.25
C GLY A 81 -4.80 -21.26 -0.27
N VAL A 82 -4.71 -20.10 0.38
CA VAL A 82 -3.73 -19.03 0.04
C VAL A 82 -2.78 -18.77 1.21
N SER A 83 -1.48 -18.73 0.95
CA SER A 83 -0.49 -18.18 1.88
C SER A 83 -0.38 -16.67 1.70
N THR A 84 -0.45 -15.92 2.80
CA THR A 84 -0.27 -14.47 2.82
C THR A 84 0.30 -14.03 4.18
N SER A 85 0.69 -12.75 4.29
CA SER A 85 1.14 -12.15 5.55
C SER A 85 -0.02 -11.45 6.26
N ASP A 86 -0.32 -11.85 7.49
CA ASP A 86 -1.36 -11.22 8.33
C ASP A 86 -0.89 -9.90 8.98
N SER A 87 0.40 -9.57 8.88
CA SER A 87 1.01 -8.41 9.53
C SER A 87 1.43 -7.28 8.59
N GLY A 88 1.27 -7.48 7.28
CA GLY A 88 1.74 -6.52 6.28
C GLY A 88 3.28 -6.48 6.18
N ALA A 89 3.93 -7.63 6.35
CA ALA A 89 5.38 -7.74 6.31
C ALA A 89 5.87 -7.90 4.85
N ASN A 90 6.13 -6.77 4.20
CA ASN A 90 6.44 -6.65 2.77
C ASN A 90 7.93 -6.81 2.39
N MET A 91 8.80 -7.16 3.35
CA MET A 91 10.24 -7.39 3.16
C MET A 91 10.58 -8.89 3.11
N PRO A 92 11.77 -9.32 2.65
CA PRO A 92 12.12 -10.73 2.46
C PRO A 92 11.85 -11.64 3.67
N ALA A 93 12.11 -11.17 4.90
CA ALA A 93 11.79 -11.94 6.11
C ALA A 93 10.28 -12.17 6.26
N GLY A 94 9.45 -11.14 6.05
CA GLY A 94 7.99 -11.28 6.08
C GLY A 94 7.48 -12.29 5.05
N ILE A 95 8.03 -12.23 3.84
CA ILE A 95 7.70 -13.15 2.74
C ILE A 95 8.09 -14.60 3.08
N ALA A 96 9.30 -14.80 3.63
CA ALA A 96 9.73 -16.12 4.08
C ALA A 96 8.80 -16.70 5.15
N ALA A 97 8.37 -15.87 6.12
CA ALA A 97 7.42 -16.28 7.16
C ALA A 97 6.04 -16.61 6.59
N ALA A 98 5.51 -15.79 5.67
CA ALA A 98 4.22 -16.00 5.02
C ALA A 98 4.18 -17.29 4.19
N LEU A 99 5.25 -17.60 3.46
CA LEU A 99 5.37 -18.84 2.70
C LEU A 99 5.49 -20.07 3.62
N ALA A 100 6.21 -19.95 4.74
CA ALA A 100 6.42 -21.02 5.70
C ALA A 100 5.22 -21.31 6.63
N SER A 101 4.26 -20.39 6.75
CA SER A 101 3.12 -20.55 7.67
C SER A 101 2.13 -21.63 7.20
N LYS A 102 1.86 -21.68 5.89
CA LYS A 102 0.95 -22.63 5.25
C LYS A 102 1.62 -23.23 3.99
N PRO A 103 2.67 -24.06 4.15
CA PRO A 103 3.53 -24.48 3.04
C PRO A 103 2.83 -25.40 2.03
N ARG A 104 1.66 -25.95 2.37
CA ARG A 104 0.85 -26.81 1.49
C ARG A 104 -0.16 -26.05 0.63
N ASN A 105 -0.37 -24.77 0.88
CA ASN A 105 -1.33 -23.98 0.12
C ASN A 105 -0.81 -23.79 -1.31
N ARG A 106 -1.64 -24.12 -2.32
CA ARG A 106 -1.29 -23.95 -3.73
C ARG A 106 -0.94 -22.51 -4.06
N PHE A 107 -1.76 -21.57 -3.62
CA PHE A 107 -1.56 -20.14 -3.88
C PHE A 107 -0.69 -19.47 -2.82
N ALA A 108 0.06 -18.45 -3.24
CA ALA A 108 0.67 -17.47 -2.36
C ALA A 108 0.42 -16.06 -2.89
N ALA A 109 -0.28 -15.23 -2.12
CA ALA A 109 -0.50 -13.82 -2.41
C ALA A 109 0.41 -13.00 -1.49
N LEU A 110 1.40 -12.32 -2.07
CA LEU A 110 2.46 -11.65 -1.31
C LEU A 110 2.50 -10.17 -1.67
N GLU A 111 2.28 -9.29 -0.69
CA GLU A 111 2.71 -7.89 -0.86
C GLU A 111 4.22 -7.78 -0.76
N VAL A 112 4.81 -6.98 -1.65
CA VAL A 112 6.26 -6.79 -1.73
C VAL A 112 6.56 -5.31 -1.83
N ASP A 113 7.50 -4.86 -1.01
CA ASP A 113 8.08 -3.53 -1.10
C ASP A 113 8.76 -3.30 -2.47
N GLU A 114 8.67 -2.09 -2.97
CA GLU A 114 9.03 -1.71 -4.33
C GLU A 114 10.48 -2.02 -4.66
N MET A 115 11.39 -1.80 -3.70
CA MET A 115 12.82 -2.01 -3.86
C MET A 115 13.22 -3.48 -3.77
N TYR A 116 12.40 -4.30 -3.09
CA TYR A 116 12.64 -5.73 -2.93
C TYR A 116 11.96 -6.57 -4.02
N LEU A 117 11.01 -5.99 -4.78
CA LEU A 117 10.29 -6.69 -5.84
C LEU A 117 11.20 -7.46 -6.82
N PRO A 118 12.32 -6.91 -7.33
CA PRO A 118 13.21 -7.66 -8.23
C PRO A 118 13.83 -8.90 -7.60
N GLN A 119 14.25 -8.79 -6.34
CA GLN A 119 14.83 -9.92 -5.62
C GLN A 119 13.77 -11.02 -5.44
N ILE A 120 12.58 -10.64 -4.98
CA ILE A 120 11.50 -11.59 -4.71
C ILE A 120 11.00 -12.21 -6.00
N PHE A 121 10.81 -11.42 -7.06
CA PHE A 121 10.46 -11.89 -8.40
C PHE A 121 11.38 -13.03 -8.87
N ARG A 122 12.71 -12.83 -8.80
CA ARG A 122 13.69 -13.86 -9.18
C ARG A 122 13.62 -15.10 -8.29
N GLN A 123 13.35 -14.91 -6.99
CA GLN A 123 13.30 -16.01 -6.03
C GLN A 123 12.01 -16.83 -6.11
N THR A 124 10.87 -16.20 -6.40
CA THR A 124 9.55 -16.86 -6.39
C THR A 124 9.06 -17.27 -7.77
N LYS A 125 9.57 -16.65 -8.85
CA LYS A 125 9.11 -16.87 -10.23
C LYS A 125 7.58 -16.82 -10.33
N PRO A 126 6.95 -15.67 -10.01
CA PRO A 126 5.51 -15.58 -9.87
C PRO A 126 4.78 -15.77 -11.20
N LYS A 127 3.55 -16.29 -11.14
CA LYS A 127 2.66 -16.36 -12.31
C LYS A 127 2.14 -14.98 -12.70
N VAL A 128 1.81 -14.18 -11.69
CA VAL A 128 1.22 -12.84 -11.87
C VAL A 128 1.95 -11.82 -10.97
N VAL A 129 2.17 -10.62 -11.49
CA VAL A 129 2.58 -9.46 -10.70
C VAL A 129 1.58 -8.32 -10.93
N VAL A 130 1.04 -7.78 -9.84
CA VAL A 130 0.14 -6.63 -9.86
C VAL A 130 0.91 -5.40 -9.43
N LEU A 131 0.96 -4.40 -10.31
CA LEU A 131 1.54 -3.09 -10.00
C LEU A 131 0.41 -2.09 -9.82
N LEU A 132 0.23 -1.61 -8.59
CA LEU A 132 -0.94 -0.81 -8.20
C LEU A 132 -0.82 0.65 -8.64
N ASN A 133 0.25 1.32 -8.23
CA ASN A 133 0.52 2.75 -8.46
C ASN A 133 1.97 3.06 -8.08
N LEU A 134 2.53 4.13 -8.66
CA LEU A 134 3.84 4.66 -8.29
C LEU A 134 3.80 6.17 -8.03
N SER A 135 3.63 6.54 -6.76
CA SER A 135 3.73 7.93 -6.31
C SER A 135 5.01 8.17 -5.50
N ARG A 136 5.41 9.43 -5.39
CA ARG A 136 6.43 9.84 -4.42
C ARG A 136 5.96 9.56 -2.98
N ASP A 137 6.78 8.86 -2.21
CA ASP A 137 6.54 8.58 -0.79
C ASP A 137 7.32 9.59 0.07
N GLN A 138 8.46 9.15 0.62
CA GLN A 138 9.39 9.98 1.38
C GLN A 138 10.74 10.02 0.63
N LEU A 139 11.23 11.23 0.29
CA LEU A 139 12.44 11.44 -0.53
C LEU A 139 13.69 10.70 0.01
N HIS A 140 13.76 10.50 1.32
CA HIS A 140 14.90 9.86 1.98
C HIS A 140 14.85 8.32 1.99
N ARG A 141 13.72 7.69 1.63
CA ARG A 141 13.49 6.25 1.86
C ARG A 141 13.54 5.37 0.61
N THR A 142 12.90 5.79 -0.48
CA THR A 142 12.68 4.92 -1.65
C THR A 142 13.33 5.41 -2.95
N GLY A 143 13.96 6.59 -2.93
CA GLY A 143 14.52 7.17 -4.15
C GLY A 143 13.42 7.62 -5.11
N GLU A 144 13.83 8.33 -6.14
CA GLU A 144 12.94 8.95 -7.12
C GLU A 144 12.10 7.89 -7.87
N VAL A 145 10.84 8.22 -8.20
CA VAL A 145 9.84 7.27 -8.76
C VAL A 145 10.34 6.56 -10.03
N ARG A 146 11.11 7.25 -10.88
CA ARG A 146 11.75 6.66 -12.07
C ARG A 146 12.76 5.60 -11.72
N LYS A 147 13.48 5.72 -10.60
CA LYS A 147 14.43 4.68 -10.19
C LYS A 147 13.70 3.36 -9.93
N VAL A 148 12.55 3.40 -9.25
CA VAL A 148 11.72 2.22 -9.02
C VAL A 148 11.16 1.70 -10.34
N SER A 149 10.62 2.59 -11.17
CA SER A 149 10.08 2.25 -12.49
C SER A 149 11.11 1.61 -13.43
N GLN A 150 12.34 2.13 -13.46
CA GLN A 150 13.47 1.55 -14.20
C GLN A 150 13.85 0.18 -13.67
N LEU A 151 13.97 0.05 -12.35
CA LEU A 151 14.31 -1.21 -11.72
C LEU A 151 13.28 -2.30 -12.05
N TRP A 152 12.00 -1.95 -12.11
CA TRP A 152 10.92 -2.84 -12.51
C TRP A 152 10.96 -3.15 -14.01
N HIS A 153 11.20 -2.14 -14.85
CA HIS A 153 11.38 -2.32 -16.30
C HIS A 153 12.45 -3.38 -16.62
N ASP A 154 13.61 -3.26 -15.99
CA ASP A 154 14.73 -4.21 -16.18
C ASP A 154 14.39 -5.61 -15.63
N THR A 155 13.50 -5.69 -14.64
CA THR A 155 13.10 -6.96 -14.02
C THR A 155 12.11 -7.74 -14.88
N PHE A 156 11.19 -7.04 -15.57
CA PHE A 156 10.09 -7.65 -16.30
C PHE A 156 10.36 -7.85 -17.80
N ALA A 157 11.61 -7.70 -18.24
CA ALA A 157 12.05 -8.05 -19.58
C ALA A 157 12.08 -9.59 -19.80
N THR A 158 10.92 -10.23 -19.73
CA THR A 158 10.72 -11.68 -19.83
C THR A 158 9.28 -12.01 -20.23
N ASP A 159 9.08 -13.18 -20.84
CA ASP A 159 7.76 -13.71 -21.24
C ASP A 159 7.16 -14.67 -20.18
N GLU A 160 7.87 -14.93 -19.08
CA GLU A 160 7.48 -15.94 -18.08
C GLU A 160 6.44 -15.45 -17.05
N VAL A 161 6.00 -14.19 -17.14
CA VAL A 161 5.09 -13.58 -16.15
C VAL A 161 3.96 -12.80 -16.83
N SER A 162 2.79 -12.81 -16.21
CA SER A 162 1.70 -11.88 -16.54
C SER A 162 1.72 -10.66 -15.62
N LEU A 163 1.70 -9.46 -16.18
CA LEU A 163 1.56 -8.24 -15.41
C LEU A 163 0.10 -7.73 -15.44
N VAL A 164 -0.36 -7.17 -14.34
CA VAL A 164 -1.59 -6.37 -14.29
C VAL A 164 -1.24 -4.98 -13.79
N ILE A 165 -1.55 -3.95 -14.57
CA ILE A 165 -1.13 -2.57 -14.29
C ILE A 165 -2.28 -1.58 -14.42
N ASP A 166 -2.20 -0.49 -13.64
CA ASP A 166 -2.89 0.75 -13.97
C ASP A 166 -2.14 1.44 -15.12
N ARG A 167 -2.71 1.36 -16.32
CA ARG A 167 -2.11 1.91 -17.54
C ARG A 167 -2.10 3.43 -17.56
N ASP A 168 -2.95 4.07 -16.76
CA ASP A 168 -3.00 5.53 -16.67
C ASP A 168 -1.78 6.10 -15.91
N ASP A 169 -1.00 5.24 -15.25
CA ASP A 169 0.30 5.58 -14.65
C ASP A 169 1.44 5.34 -15.67
N PRO A 170 2.10 6.39 -16.19
CA PRO A 170 3.16 6.24 -17.20
C PRO A 170 4.39 5.50 -16.67
N PHE A 171 4.64 5.49 -15.35
CA PHE A 171 5.74 4.73 -14.76
C PHE A 171 5.44 3.24 -14.76
N LEU A 172 4.18 2.83 -14.57
CA LEU A 172 3.78 1.44 -14.66
C LEU A 172 3.78 0.94 -16.11
N GLU A 173 3.25 1.74 -17.04
CA GLU A 173 3.29 1.39 -18.47
C GLU A 173 4.74 1.24 -18.96
N TYR A 174 5.64 2.11 -18.49
CA TYR A 174 7.07 1.96 -18.76
C TYR A 174 7.63 0.67 -18.13
N SER A 175 7.34 0.40 -16.86
CA SER A 175 7.79 -0.81 -16.16
C SER A 175 7.37 -2.11 -16.88
N ALA A 176 6.20 -2.11 -17.51
CA ALA A 176 5.65 -3.26 -18.22
C ALA A 176 5.96 -3.28 -19.74
N ALA A 177 6.71 -2.30 -20.26
CA ALA A 177 6.85 -2.10 -21.71
C ALA A 177 7.48 -3.30 -22.44
N GLN A 178 8.38 -4.05 -21.77
CA GLN A 178 9.09 -5.20 -22.32
C GLN A 178 8.55 -6.57 -21.86
N ALA A 179 7.46 -6.60 -21.08
CA ALA A 179 6.88 -7.85 -20.61
C ALA A 179 6.05 -8.53 -21.71
N GLY A 180 6.14 -9.87 -21.78
CA GLY A 180 5.45 -10.67 -22.81
C GLY A 180 3.93 -10.64 -22.70
N HIS A 181 3.39 -10.62 -21.48
CA HIS A 181 1.94 -10.58 -21.24
C HIS A 181 1.59 -9.51 -20.19
N VAL A 182 0.72 -8.57 -20.57
CA VAL A 182 0.32 -7.44 -19.73
C VAL A 182 -1.17 -7.15 -19.92
N ILE A 183 -1.93 -7.18 -18.84
CA ILE A 183 -3.30 -6.66 -18.77
C ILE A 183 -3.24 -5.19 -18.34
N ARG A 184 -3.67 -4.31 -19.24
CA ARG A 184 -3.75 -2.85 -19.04
C ARG A 184 -5.15 -2.46 -18.64
N VAL A 185 -5.31 -2.02 -17.40
CA VAL A 185 -6.56 -1.42 -16.93
C VAL A 185 -6.45 0.09 -17.03
N SER A 186 -7.41 0.74 -17.68
CA SER A 186 -7.53 2.20 -17.69
C SER A 186 -8.79 2.64 -16.97
N PHE A 187 -8.66 3.74 -16.24
CA PHE A 187 -9.72 4.41 -15.50
C PHE A 187 -10.04 5.78 -16.14
N GLY A 188 -9.77 5.93 -17.44
CA GLY A 188 -10.10 7.13 -18.20
C GLY A 188 -9.04 8.22 -18.17
N GLY A 189 -7.83 7.93 -17.67
CA GLY A 189 -6.69 8.86 -17.68
C GLY A 189 -6.72 9.84 -16.50
N ARG A 190 -5.55 10.07 -15.89
CA ARG A 190 -5.33 11.09 -14.85
C ARG A 190 -3.92 11.64 -14.97
N ARG A 191 -3.76 12.97 -14.90
CA ARG A 191 -2.43 13.59 -14.79
C ARG A 191 -1.70 13.05 -13.56
N HIS A 192 -0.57 12.42 -13.79
CA HIS A 192 0.26 11.90 -12.72
C HIS A 192 1.16 13.02 -12.16
N PRO A 193 1.09 13.35 -10.85
CA PRO A 193 1.81 14.48 -10.26
C PRO A 193 3.32 14.43 -10.47
N ASP A 194 3.90 13.22 -10.48
CA ASP A 194 5.33 13.01 -10.64
C ASP A 194 5.79 12.82 -12.09
N ALA A 195 4.88 12.79 -13.08
CA ALA A 195 5.20 12.47 -14.47
C ALA A 195 5.02 13.66 -15.42
N ALA A 196 5.79 14.72 -15.21
CA ALA A 196 5.89 15.81 -16.19
C ALA A 196 6.63 15.37 -17.47
N THR A 197 7.65 14.52 -17.32
CA THR A 197 8.46 14.00 -18.42
C THR A 197 8.36 12.47 -18.52
N CYS A 198 8.51 11.95 -19.73
CA CYS A 198 8.46 10.54 -20.04
C CYS A 198 9.57 9.78 -19.29
N PRO A 199 9.27 8.64 -18.62
CA PRO A 199 10.29 7.80 -18.01
C PRO A 199 11.24 7.15 -19.01
N GLN A 200 10.84 6.99 -20.28
CA GLN A 200 11.64 6.34 -21.32
C GLN A 200 12.61 7.29 -22.03
N CYS A 201 12.17 8.48 -22.44
CA CYS A 201 12.97 9.39 -23.28
C CYS A 201 13.14 10.80 -22.71
N ALA A 202 12.62 11.07 -21.51
CA ALA A 202 12.65 12.37 -20.85
C ALA A 202 11.94 13.54 -21.56
N ALA A 203 11.30 13.33 -22.72
CA ALA A 203 10.45 14.33 -23.35
C ALA A 203 9.27 14.71 -22.45
N ILE A 204 8.76 15.95 -22.56
CA ILE A 204 7.55 16.37 -21.85
C ILE A 204 6.37 15.53 -22.34
N LEU A 205 5.60 14.97 -21.42
CA LEU A 205 4.39 14.20 -21.75
C LEU A 205 3.26 15.15 -22.17
N ASP A 206 2.58 14.81 -23.26
CA ASP A 206 1.35 15.49 -23.68
C ASP A 206 0.16 14.89 -22.93
N TRP A 207 -0.56 15.74 -22.20
CA TRP A 207 -1.75 15.38 -21.42
C TRP A 207 -3.03 16.05 -21.95
N SER A 208 -2.99 16.64 -23.15
CA SER A 208 -4.07 17.45 -23.72
C SER A 208 -5.38 16.69 -23.91
N LYS A 209 -5.32 15.36 -24.06
CA LYS A 209 -6.48 14.49 -24.28
C LYS A 209 -7.00 13.80 -23.01
N GLY A 210 -6.50 14.18 -21.83
CA GLY A 210 -6.87 13.59 -20.54
C GLY A 210 -6.04 12.35 -20.15
N ASP A 211 -5.32 11.77 -21.10
CA ASP A 211 -4.34 10.69 -20.91
C ASP A 211 -2.96 11.13 -21.43
N TYR A 212 -1.89 10.47 -21.00
CA TYR A 212 -0.54 10.82 -21.42
C TYR A 212 -0.19 10.24 -22.79
N GLN A 213 0.55 11.02 -23.58
CA GLN A 213 1.17 10.57 -24.83
C GLN A 213 2.60 11.09 -24.89
N CYS A 214 3.50 10.27 -25.40
CA CYS A 214 4.89 10.65 -25.63
C CYS A 214 5.28 10.48 -27.10
N VAL A 215 6.18 11.34 -27.58
CA VAL A 215 6.80 11.26 -28.91
C VAL A 215 7.56 9.95 -29.15
N CYS A 216 8.00 9.26 -28.09
CA CYS A 216 8.67 7.96 -28.21
C CYS A 216 7.70 6.77 -28.28
N GLY A 217 6.38 7.02 -28.28
CA GLY A 217 5.35 5.99 -28.33
C GLY A 217 4.85 5.49 -26.97
N LEU A 218 5.42 5.93 -25.84
CA LEU A 218 4.86 5.62 -24.53
C LEU A 218 3.43 6.18 -24.42
N GLY A 219 2.48 5.36 -23.97
CA GLY A 219 1.06 5.69 -23.94
C GLY A 219 0.29 5.39 -25.24
N ALA A 220 0.93 4.78 -26.24
CA ALA A 220 0.23 4.39 -27.48
C ALA A 220 -0.59 3.09 -27.34
N LYS A 221 -0.24 2.21 -26.39
CA LYS A 221 -0.96 0.94 -26.20
C LYS A 221 -2.36 1.18 -25.62
N LEU A 222 -3.37 0.57 -26.21
CA LEU A 222 -4.75 0.66 -25.74
C LEU A 222 -4.95 -0.18 -24.46
N PRO A 223 -5.92 0.18 -23.60
CA PRO A 223 -6.27 -0.64 -22.45
C PRO A 223 -7.03 -1.90 -22.88
N ASP A 224 -6.75 -3.00 -22.20
CA ASP A 224 -7.49 -4.26 -22.30
C ASP A 224 -8.81 -4.17 -21.52
N VAL A 225 -8.80 -3.48 -20.38
CA VAL A 225 -9.96 -3.26 -19.52
C VAL A 225 -10.20 -1.76 -19.35
N ARG A 226 -11.45 -1.32 -19.59
CA ARG A 226 -11.90 0.06 -19.34
C ARG A 226 -12.83 0.08 -18.13
N ALA A 227 -12.35 0.65 -17.04
CA ALA A 227 -13.09 0.79 -15.80
C ALA A 227 -13.69 2.21 -15.63
N ASP A 228 -14.59 2.36 -14.66
CA ASP A 228 -15.23 3.66 -14.39
C ASP A 228 -14.20 4.66 -13.84
N LYS A 229 -14.14 5.85 -14.45
CA LYS A 229 -13.25 6.95 -14.05
C LYS A 229 -13.56 7.53 -12.67
N ARG A 230 -14.73 7.24 -12.12
CA ARG A 230 -15.17 7.69 -10.79
C ARG A 230 -14.67 6.79 -9.66
N LEU A 231 -14.05 5.65 -9.99
CA LEU A 231 -13.51 4.74 -8.98
C LEU A 231 -12.38 5.42 -8.20
N ARG A 232 -12.45 5.28 -6.87
CA ARG A 232 -11.44 5.76 -5.93
C ARG A 232 -10.26 4.79 -5.85
N GLY A 233 -9.15 5.17 -5.22
CA GLY A 233 -7.95 4.34 -5.20
C GLY A 233 -8.14 2.91 -4.69
N PRO A 234 -8.94 2.60 -3.63
CA PRO A 234 -9.12 1.22 -3.22
C PRO A 234 -9.91 0.43 -4.26
N GLN A 235 -10.87 1.09 -4.92
CA GLN A 235 -11.70 0.49 -5.97
C GLN A 235 -10.91 0.24 -7.24
N ARG A 236 -10.07 1.20 -7.65
CA ARG A 236 -9.12 1.01 -8.77
C ARG A 236 -8.20 -0.16 -8.50
N ASN A 237 -7.62 -0.22 -7.30
CA ASN A 237 -6.79 -1.35 -6.89
C ASN A 237 -7.56 -2.67 -6.92
N SER A 238 -8.81 -2.73 -6.45
CA SER A 238 -9.63 -3.94 -6.50
C SER A 238 -9.93 -4.38 -7.94
N THR A 239 -10.13 -3.45 -8.88
CA THR A 239 -10.26 -3.80 -10.31
C THR A 239 -9.00 -4.50 -10.82
N LEU A 240 -7.80 -4.00 -10.50
CA LEU A 240 -6.54 -4.68 -10.85
C LEU A 240 -6.45 -6.08 -10.22
N ILE A 241 -6.88 -6.20 -8.97
CA ILE A 241 -6.86 -7.45 -8.23
C ILE A 241 -7.84 -8.49 -8.80
N VAL A 242 -9.02 -8.07 -9.27
CA VAL A 242 -9.96 -8.97 -9.96
C VAL A 242 -9.33 -9.54 -11.24
N GLU A 243 -8.67 -8.73 -12.05
CA GLU A 243 -8.00 -9.24 -13.26
C GLU A 243 -6.83 -10.18 -12.92
N ALA A 244 -6.09 -9.87 -11.85
CA ALA A 244 -5.05 -10.76 -11.35
C ALA A 244 -5.62 -12.11 -10.87
N ALA A 245 -6.75 -12.10 -10.16
CA ALA A 245 -7.42 -13.32 -9.72
C ALA A 245 -7.91 -14.16 -10.91
N ARG A 246 -8.46 -13.54 -11.96
CA ARG A 246 -8.85 -14.23 -13.20
C ARG A 246 -7.66 -14.94 -13.86
N LEU A 247 -6.50 -14.28 -13.94
CA LEU A 247 -5.27 -14.91 -14.45
C LEU A 247 -4.80 -16.11 -13.61
N MET A 248 -5.20 -16.17 -12.34
CA MET A 248 -4.92 -17.28 -11.43
C MET A 248 -5.99 -18.38 -11.49
N GLY A 249 -7.03 -18.23 -12.33
CA GLY A 249 -8.09 -19.19 -12.52
C GLY A 249 -9.36 -18.95 -11.68
N ALA A 250 -9.50 -17.79 -11.04
CA ALA A 250 -10.75 -17.44 -10.37
C ALA A 250 -11.85 -17.12 -11.40
N GLU A 251 -12.99 -17.79 -11.29
CA GLU A 251 -14.15 -17.56 -12.17
C GLU A 251 -15.01 -16.43 -11.62
N ILE A 252 -14.74 -15.20 -12.08
CA ILE A 252 -15.44 -13.98 -11.59
C ILE A 252 -16.17 -13.32 -12.77
N ASN A 253 -17.49 -13.31 -12.72
CA ASN A 253 -18.33 -12.67 -13.73
C ASN A 253 -18.35 -11.13 -13.57
N ALA A 254 -19.02 -10.42 -14.48
CA ALA A 254 -19.03 -8.95 -14.49
C ALA A 254 -19.75 -8.34 -13.27
N LEU A 255 -20.82 -8.97 -12.79
CA LEU A 255 -21.59 -8.48 -11.63
C LEU A 255 -20.81 -8.69 -10.33
N GLU A 256 -20.20 -9.86 -10.16
CA GLU A 256 -19.33 -10.16 -9.01
C GLU A 256 -18.12 -9.21 -8.98
N ALA A 257 -17.49 -8.96 -10.13
CA ALA A 257 -16.39 -8.00 -10.24
C ALA A 257 -16.83 -6.58 -9.82
N GLN A 258 -18.05 -6.17 -10.18
CA GLN A 258 -18.60 -4.88 -9.78
C GLN A 258 -18.86 -4.82 -8.27
N GLU A 259 -19.37 -5.90 -7.67
CA GLU A 259 -19.62 -6.01 -6.23
C GLU A 259 -18.34 -6.01 -5.40
N ILE A 260 -17.33 -6.78 -5.82
CA ILE A 260 -15.99 -6.78 -5.21
C ILE A 260 -15.40 -5.36 -5.26
N THR A 261 -15.53 -4.69 -6.41
CA THR A 261 -15.00 -3.34 -6.60
C THR A 261 -15.76 -2.32 -5.74
N SER A 262 -17.09 -2.42 -5.62
CA SER A 262 -17.88 -1.48 -4.82
C SER A 262 -17.61 -1.60 -3.32
N HIS A 263 -17.35 -2.82 -2.81
CA HIS A 263 -17.03 -3.11 -1.41
C HIS A 263 -15.52 -3.17 -1.13
N SER A 264 -14.72 -2.46 -1.92
CA SER A 264 -13.27 -2.43 -1.74
C SER A 264 -12.89 -2.00 -0.33
N PRO A 265 -12.05 -2.79 0.37
CA PRO A 265 -11.65 -2.44 1.73
C PRO A 265 -10.88 -1.12 1.73
N ASP A 266 -11.14 -0.26 2.73
CA ASP A 266 -10.42 1.00 2.94
C ASP A 266 -9.81 1.01 4.34
N ARG A 267 -8.75 1.81 4.55
CA ARG A 267 -8.05 1.94 5.84
C ARG A 267 -8.67 3.05 6.69
N ILE A 268 -9.95 2.88 6.99
CA ILE A 268 -10.69 3.70 7.93
C ILE A 268 -10.89 2.89 9.20
N THR A 269 -10.60 3.47 10.35
CA THR A 269 -10.87 2.86 11.65
C THR A 269 -11.65 3.83 12.51
N ASP A 270 -12.73 3.34 13.10
CA ASP A 270 -13.54 4.10 14.04
C ASP A 270 -12.87 4.04 15.42
N PHE A 271 -12.32 5.16 15.87
CA PHE A 271 -11.81 5.29 17.24
C PHE A 271 -12.88 5.85 18.16
N GLU A 272 -13.07 5.24 19.32
CA GLU A 272 -13.94 5.78 20.36
C GLU A 272 -13.15 6.68 21.30
N VAL A 273 -13.42 7.98 21.25
CA VAL A 273 -12.72 9.01 22.04
C VAL A 273 -13.76 9.84 22.76
N LYS A 274 -13.70 9.88 24.10
CA LYS A 274 -14.69 10.55 24.96
C LYS A 274 -16.14 10.14 24.66
N GLY A 275 -16.38 8.86 24.36
CA GLY A 275 -17.71 8.33 24.03
C GLY A 275 -18.22 8.72 22.64
N ARG A 276 -17.35 9.25 21.78
CA ARG A 276 -17.66 9.64 20.39
C ARG A 276 -16.90 8.76 19.43
N LYS A 277 -17.58 8.27 18.38
CA LYS A 277 -16.95 7.51 17.30
C LYS A 277 -16.36 8.46 16.25
N ILE A 278 -15.07 8.32 15.99
CA ILE A 278 -14.31 9.18 15.08
C ILE A 278 -13.72 8.32 13.96
N PRO A 279 -14.37 8.28 12.78
CA PRO A 279 -13.80 7.63 11.59
C PRO A 279 -12.48 8.31 11.23
N THR A 280 -11.39 7.54 11.29
CA THR A 280 -10.04 8.07 11.10
C THR A 280 -9.35 7.36 9.94
N HIS A 281 -8.91 8.15 8.96
CA HIS A 281 -8.12 7.69 7.82
C HIS A 281 -6.64 7.67 8.17
N LEU A 282 -5.96 6.57 7.84
CA LEU A 282 -4.50 6.49 7.89
C LEU A 282 -3.89 7.02 6.58
N ALA A 283 -3.07 8.06 6.65
CA ALA A 283 -2.37 8.62 5.48
C ALA A 283 -0.89 8.92 5.81
N LYS A 284 0.04 8.51 4.93
CA LYS A 284 1.49 8.50 5.23
C LYS A 284 2.34 9.37 4.32
N ASN A 285 1.78 9.77 3.18
CA ASN A 285 2.47 10.47 2.11
C ASN A 285 1.50 11.35 1.31
N PRO A 286 1.97 12.22 0.41
CA PRO A 286 1.10 13.13 -0.33
C PRO A 286 -0.08 12.45 -1.03
N GLU A 287 0.12 11.30 -1.68
CA GLU A 287 -0.97 10.66 -2.42
C GLU A 287 -2.04 10.06 -1.49
N SER A 288 -1.64 9.35 -0.43
CA SER A 288 -2.60 8.85 0.57
C SER A 288 -3.33 9.98 1.30
N TRP A 289 -2.70 11.15 1.48
CA TRP A 289 -3.36 12.33 2.04
C TRP A 289 -4.37 12.95 1.07
N ARG A 290 -4.01 13.12 -0.21
CA ARG A 290 -4.95 13.60 -1.23
C ARG A 290 -6.16 12.69 -1.32
N GLU A 291 -5.93 11.38 -1.32
CA GLU A 291 -6.99 10.38 -1.34
C GLU A 291 -7.89 10.49 -0.10
N ALA A 292 -7.33 10.53 1.10
CA ALA A 292 -8.09 10.69 2.34
C ALA A 292 -8.92 11.99 2.34
N LEU A 293 -8.37 13.10 1.84
CA LEU A 293 -9.05 14.39 1.74
C LEU A 293 -10.26 14.36 0.79
N THR A 294 -10.26 13.51 -0.25
CA THR A 294 -11.44 13.34 -1.12
C THR A 294 -12.61 12.63 -0.43
N GLN A 295 -12.35 11.94 0.68
CA GLN A 295 -13.35 11.18 1.44
C GLN A 295 -13.94 11.99 2.60
N ILE A 296 -13.44 13.19 2.84
CA ILE A 296 -13.94 14.06 3.91
C ILE A 296 -15.33 14.58 3.53
N THR A 297 -16.32 14.14 4.27
CA THR A 297 -17.70 14.61 4.17
C THR A 297 -18.07 15.51 5.33
N GLN A 298 -17.42 15.36 6.49
CA GLN A 298 -17.82 15.99 7.74
C GLN A 298 -17.36 17.43 7.91
N GLN A 299 -18.19 18.26 8.55
CA GLN A 299 -17.91 19.69 8.72
C GLN A 299 -16.79 19.96 9.72
N SER A 300 -16.59 19.06 10.69
CA SER A 300 -15.48 19.11 11.65
C SER A 300 -14.44 18.04 11.31
N VAL A 301 -13.19 18.46 11.13
CA VAL A 301 -12.09 17.61 10.67
C VAL A 301 -10.88 17.75 11.58
N ILE A 302 -10.35 16.63 12.06
CA ILE A 302 -9.09 16.60 12.84
C ILE A 302 -7.95 16.13 11.94
N LEU A 303 -6.89 16.92 11.86
CA LEU A 303 -5.64 16.53 11.19
C LEU A 303 -4.57 16.25 12.27
N SER A 304 -4.15 15.00 12.39
CA SER A 304 -3.17 14.55 13.38
C SER A 304 -1.86 14.15 12.71
N VAL A 305 -0.82 14.97 12.85
CA VAL A 305 0.46 14.75 12.15
C VAL A 305 1.64 14.71 13.12
N ASN A 306 2.29 13.55 13.12
CA ASN A 306 3.59 13.33 13.75
C ASN A 306 4.70 13.26 12.69
N ALA A 307 5.94 13.47 13.12
CA ALA A 307 7.15 13.32 12.31
C ALA A 307 8.24 12.55 13.08
N ARG A 308 7.97 11.29 13.40
CA ARG A 308 8.88 10.41 14.14
C ARG A 308 9.68 9.55 13.16
N GLY A 309 10.56 8.68 13.68
CA GLY A 309 11.53 7.93 12.86
C GLY A 309 10.95 7.22 11.63
N ILE A 310 9.76 6.61 11.75
CA ILE A 310 9.11 5.90 10.64
C ILE A 310 8.19 6.80 9.79
N ASP A 311 7.75 7.95 10.31
CA ASP A 311 6.95 8.92 9.53
C ASP A 311 7.85 9.74 8.59
N GLY A 312 9.14 9.83 8.91
CA GLY A 312 10.05 10.82 8.35
C GLY A 312 10.08 12.06 9.23
N ARG A 313 11.28 12.59 9.49
CA ARG A 313 11.46 13.82 10.28
C ARG A 313 11.18 15.09 9.47
N ASP A 314 11.28 15.00 8.14
CA ASP A 314 10.96 16.08 7.21
C ASP A 314 9.46 16.08 6.86
N THR A 315 8.79 17.21 7.09
CA THR A 315 7.37 17.45 6.82
C THR A 315 7.13 18.26 5.55
N SER A 316 8.17 18.50 4.74
CA SER A 316 8.07 19.26 3.48
C SER A 316 7.02 18.71 2.52
N TRP A 317 6.73 17.40 2.59
CA TRP A 317 5.68 16.74 1.80
C TRP A 317 4.26 17.32 2.05
N LEU A 318 4.01 18.00 3.17
CA LEU A 318 2.76 18.73 3.42
C LEU A 318 2.50 19.82 2.35
N TRP A 319 3.56 20.34 1.73
CA TRP A 319 3.45 21.37 0.69
C TRP A 319 3.00 20.81 -0.66
N ASP A 320 3.15 19.51 -0.90
CA ASP A 320 2.71 18.86 -2.13
C ASP A 320 1.19 18.59 -2.16
N ILE A 321 0.48 18.76 -1.04
CA ILE A 321 -0.93 18.42 -0.92
C ILE A 321 -1.81 19.66 -1.16
N ASP A 322 -2.90 19.47 -1.88
CA ASP A 322 -3.96 20.46 -2.01
C ASP A 322 -5.03 20.22 -0.93
N TYR A 323 -5.21 21.19 -0.03
CA TYR A 323 -6.17 21.13 1.08
C TYR A 323 -7.51 21.83 0.76
N SER A 324 -7.77 22.20 -0.50
CA SER A 324 -8.94 23.01 -0.87
C SER A 324 -10.28 22.40 -0.46
N SER A 325 -10.36 21.07 -0.31
CA SER A 325 -11.57 20.38 0.17
C SER A 325 -11.95 20.71 1.63
N LEU A 326 -11.03 21.35 2.37
CA LEU A 326 -11.24 21.78 3.75
C LEU A 326 -11.68 23.25 3.88
N LEU A 327 -11.73 24.01 2.78
CA LEU A 327 -12.20 25.39 2.81
C LEU A 327 -13.63 25.48 3.37
N GLY A 328 -13.83 26.37 4.34
CA GLY A 328 -15.12 26.57 5.02
C GLY A 328 -15.48 25.49 6.05
N ARG A 329 -14.61 24.49 6.29
CA ARG A 329 -14.78 23.47 7.35
C ARG A 329 -14.12 23.92 8.66
N GLN A 330 -14.56 23.35 9.78
CA GLN A 330 -13.88 23.51 11.06
C GLN A 330 -12.71 22.51 11.13
N VAL A 331 -11.48 23.00 11.00
CA VAL A 331 -10.28 22.16 11.02
C VAL A 331 -9.53 22.32 12.34
N ILE A 332 -9.15 21.19 12.95
CA ILE A 332 -8.36 21.15 14.19
C ILE A 332 -7.07 20.37 13.94
N CYS A 333 -5.92 21.02 14.13
CA CYS A 333 -4.61 20.39 13.98
C CYS A 333 -4.04 19.91 15.32
N THR A 334 -3.52 18.69 15.35
CA THR A 334 -2.91 18.07 16.52
C THR A 334 -1.71 17.18 16.11
N GLY A 335 -1.06 16.54 17.09
CA GLY A 335 0.18 15.77 16.91
C GLY A 335 1.46 16.60 17.00
N ASP A 336 2.60 15.93 16.89
CA ASP A 336 3.94 16.52 17.12
C ASP A 336 4.22 17.72 16.20
N ARG A 337 3.61 17.74 15.00
CA ARG A 337 3.83 18.76 13.95
C ARG A 337 2.56 19.56 13.63
N LYS A 338 1.65 19.70 14.60
CA LYS A 338 0.43 20.49 14.45
C LYS A 338 0.65 21.92 13.95
N LEU A 339 1.76 22.56 14.34
CA LEU A 339 2.09 23.93 13.91
C LEU A 339 2.47 23.98 12.43
N ASP A 340 3.22 22.99 11.93
CA ASP A 340 3.59 22.90 10.52
C ASP A 340 2.35 22.74 9.64
N VAL A 341 1.44 21.84 10.04
CA VAL A 341 0.17 21.61 9.34
C VAL A 341 -0.67 22.88 9.37
N ALA A 342 -0.84 23.48 10.55
CA ALA A 342 -1.61 24.70 10.71
C ALA A 342 -1.08 25.85 9.84
N TYR A 343 0.24 26.03 9.80
CA TYR A 343 0.88 27.03 8.93
C TYR A 343 0.67 26.72 7.45
N ARG A 344 0.81 25.45 7.04
CA ARG A 344 0.54 25.06 5.66
C ARG A 344 -0.91 25.36 5.26
N LEU A 345 -1.87 25.07 6.13
CA LEU A 345 -3.29 25.33 5.88
C LEU A 345 -3.59 26.83 5.82
N SER A 346 -2.99 27.64 6.70
CA SER A 346 -3.21 29.10 6.72
C SER A 346 -2.74 29.79 5.44
N VAL A 347 -1.65 29.32 4.83
CA VAL A 347 -1.18 29.80 3.51
C VAL A 347 -2.22 29.56 2.41
N GLN A 348 -3.10 28.58 2.57
CA GLN A 348 -4.19 28.28 1.64
C GLN A 348 -5.52 28.95 2.04
N GLY A 349 -5.50 29.82 3.06
CA GLY A 349 -6.69 30.51 3.55
C GLY A 349 -7.65 29.63 4.33
N ILE A 350 -7.17 28.52 4.92
CA ILE A 350 -7.97 27.64 5.77
C ILE A 350 -7.71 28.01 7.23
N ASP A 351 -8.77 28.44 7.93
CA ASP A 351 -8.71 28.70 9.37
C ASP A 351 -8.63 27.38 10.14
N VAL A 352 -7.73 27.35 11.14
CA VAL A 352 -7.44 26.14 11.92
C VAL A 352 -7.41 26.46 13.41
N ALA A 353 -7.94 25.54 14.21
CA ALA A 353 -7.70 25.51 15.64
C ALA A 353 -6.55 24.54 15.97
N LEU A 354 -5.89 24.75 17.10
CA LEU A 354 -4.84 23.87 17.60
C LEU A 354 -5.31 23.12 18.85
N ALA A 355 -4.95 21.85 18.95
CA ALA A 355 -5.17 21.04 20.14
C ALA A 355 -3.84 20.48 20.68
N GLN A 356 -3.82 20.10 21.95
CA GLN A 356 -2.61 19.52 22.55
C GLN A 356 -2.39 18.07 22.10
N ASP A 357 -3.48 17.32 22.07
CA ASP A 357 -3.55 15.90 21.73
C ASP A 357 -4.87 15.64 20.98
N PHE A 358 -5.14 14.37 20.63
CA PHE A 358 -6.34 14.02 19.88
C PHE A 358 -7.61 14.14 20.72
N GLU A 359 -7.53 13.86 22.02
CA GLU A 359 -8.66 13.92 22.94
C GLU A 359 -9.16 15.36 23.15
N SER A 360 -8.23 16.29 23.35
CA SER A 360 -8.52 17.72 23.40
C SER A 360 -9.03 18.27 22.07
N ALA A 361 -8.58 17.72 20.92
CA ALA A 361 -9.13 18.08 19.61
C ALA A 361 -10.61 17.69 19.49
N VAL A 362 -10.97 16.48 19.93
CA VAL A 362 -12.37 16.02 19.96
C VAL A 362 -13.22 16.85 20.93
N ALA A 363 -12.67 17.28 22.05
CA ALA A 363 -13.36 18.13 23.03
C ALA A 363 -13.53 19.59 22.58
N ALA A 364 -12.67 20.09 21.69
CA ALA A 364 -12.68 21.48 21.24
C ALA A 364 -13.79 21.82 20.24
N THR A 365 -14.55 20.82 19.75
CA THR A 365 -15.68 21.02 18.85
C THR A 365 -16.98 20.47 19.42
N SER A 366 -18.04 21.27 19.29
CA SER A 366 -19.42 20.89 19.60
C SER A 366 -20.12 20.18 18.44
N ALA A 367 -19.48 20.04 17.27
CA ALA A 367 -20.02 19.27 16.15
C ALA A 367 -20.31 17.84 16.60
N THR A 368 -21.38 17.21 16.12
CA THR A 368 -21.74 15.83 16.48
C THR A 368 -20.88 14.81 15.73
N GLU A 369 -20.70 15.03 14.43
CA GLU A 369 -19.93 14.17 13.54
C GLU A 369 -18.55 14.80 13.26
N ILE A 370 -17.50 14.00 13.45
CA ILE A 370 -16.10 14.39 13.21
C ILE A 370 -15.45 13.30 12.37
N GLN A 371 -14.66 13.70 11.37
CA GLN A 371 -13.72 12.82 10.70
C GLN A 371 -12.28 13.22 11.03
N ALA A 372 -11.36 12.26 10.95
CA ALA A 372 -9.96 12.54 11.15
C ALA A 372 -9.07 11.93 10.07
N ILE A 373 -7.92 12.57 9.84
CA ILE A 373 -6.82 12.03 9.05
C ILE A 373 -5.58 12.03 9.95
N ALA A 374 -4.92 10.88 10.08
CA ALA A 374 -3.76 10.72 10.94
C ALA A 374 -2.55 10.19 10.17
N SER A 375 -1.36 10.75 10.49
CA SER A 375 -0.08 10.18 10.08
C SER A 375 0.18 8.82 10.75
N TYR A 376 1.18 8.07 10.30
CA TYR A 376 1.33 6.68 10.73
C TYR A 376 1.51 6.52 12.23
N THR A 377 2.46 7.20 12.86
CA THR A 377 2.62 7.07 14.32
C THR A 377 1.48 7.71 15.09
N ALA A 378 0.84 8.77 14.58
CA ALA A 378 -0.35 9.35 15.19
C ALA A 378 -1.51 8.34 15.23
N PHE A 379 -1.69 7.58 14.14
CA PHE A 379 -2.67 6.49 14.08
C PHE A 379 -2.30 5.34 15.02
N GLN A 380 -1.00 5.02 15.16
CA GLN A 380 -0.55 4.02 16.13
C GLN A 380 -0.80 4.45 17.58
N ASP A 381 -0.61 5.73 17.90
CA ASP A 381 -0.92 6.28 19.22
C ASP A 381 -2.41 6.09 19.55
N LEU A 382 -3.31 6.38 18.59
CA LEU A 382 -4.75 6.14 18.73
C LEU A 382 -5.08 4.65 18.89
N THR A 383 -4.42 3.80 18.12
CA THR A 383 -4.57 2.33 18.23
C THR A 383 -4.13 1.83 19.60
N ALA A 384 -3.01 2.31 20.12
CA ALA A 384 -2.53 1.94 21.45
C ALA A 384 -3.49 2.43 22.54
N GLN A 385 -3.99 3.66 22.43
CA GLN A 385 -4.97 4.22 23.36
C GLN A 385 -6.27 3.41 23.38
N ALA A 386 -6.81 3.06 22.20
CA ALA A 386 -8.02 2.23 22.09
C ALA A 386 -7.85 0.82 22.69
N LEU A 387 -6.61 0.29 22.70
CA LEU A 387 -6.27 -0.98 23.33
C LEU A 387 -5.95 -0.86 24.83
N GLY A 388 -6.04 0.34 25.42
CA GLY A 388 -5.66 0.58 26.82
C GLY A 388 -4.16 0.46 27.09
N ILE A 389 -3.34 0.50 26.04
CA ILE A 389 -1.88 0.44 26.14
C ILE A 389 -1.39 1.88 26.30
N SER A 390 -1.17 2.31 27.55
CA SER A 390 -0.58 3.62 27.80
C SER A 390 0.83 3.67 27.22
N ALA A 391 1.14 4.73 26.47
CA ALA A 391 2.48 4.98 25.96
C ALA A 391 3.42 5.16 27.16
N THR A 392 4.24 4.15 27.44
CA THR A 392 5.43 4.36 28.27
C THR A 392 6.26 5.44 27.59
N GLN A 393 6.60 6.48 28.34
CA GLN A 393 7.57 7.51 27.97
C GLN A 393 8.91 6.82 27.62
N GLY A 394 9.05 6.40 26.37
CA GLY A 394 10.26 5.82 25.81
C GLY A 394 10.71 6.72 24.67
N GLY A 395 11.43 7.79 25.03
CA GLY A 395 12.10 8.62 24.06
C GLY A 395 13.06 7.77 23.23
N TYR A 396 12.75 7.62 21.94
CA TYR A 396 13.78 7.31 20.96
C TYR A 396 14.30 8.64 20.44
N ALA A 397 15.39 9.10 21.07
CA ALA A 397 16.28 10.11 20.51
C ALA A 397 16.84 9.64 19.15
#